data_AF-A0A482RBR2-F1
#
_entry.id   AF-A0A482RBR2-F1
#
_cell.length_a   1.000
_cell.length_b   1.000
_cell.length_c   1.000
_cell.angle_alpha   90.00
_cell.angle_beta   90.00
_cell.angle_gamma   90.00
#
_symmetry.space_group_name_H-M   'P 1'
#
loop_
_entity.id
_entity.type
_entity.pdbx_description
1 polymer ?
#
loop_
_entity_poly.entity_id
_entity_poly.type
_entity_poly.pdbx_seq_one_letter_code
_entity_poly.pdbx_strand_id
1 'polypeptide(L)' 'MSAGAFPCESLGRQRRIAVVGGGAAGCAALYALAQSEDNLHITLFEAAAQVGGHAHTVEVCLRTQSRVDACGVE' A
#
# COMPACT_ATOMS: atom_id res chain seq x y z
N MET A 1 -19.34 17.30 -3.15
CA MET A 1 -19.28 16.33 -2.04
C MET A 1 -18.01 16.66 -1.26
N SER A 2 -18.11 17.42 -0.16
CA SER A 2 -16.93 17.72 0.68
C SER A 2 -16.62 16.50 1.53
N ALA A 3 -15.47 15.87 1.29
CA ALA A 3 -14.88 14.93 2.23
C ALA A 3 -14.65 15.69 3.55
N GLY A 4 -15.19 15.16 4.65
CA GLY A 4 -14.94 15.69 5.98
C GLY A 4 -13.46 15.52 6.30
N ALA A 5 -12.69 16.60 6.16
CA ALA A 5 -11.33 16.65 6.64
C ALA A 5 -11.37 16.61 8.18
N PHE A 6 -10.78 15.59 8.78
CA PHE A 6 -10.47 15.62 10.21
C PHE A 6 -9.51 16.80 10.43
N PRO A 7 -9.91 17.88 11.13
CA PRO A 7 -9.07 19.05 11.27
C PRO A 7 -7.98 18.74 12.29
N CYS A 8 -6.86 18.19 11.82
CA CYS A 8 -5.58 18.27 12.51
C CYS A 8 -5.00 19.65 12.17
N GLU A 9 -5.48 20.72 12.78
CA GLU A 9 -4.84 22.03 12.63
C GLU A 9 -3.41 21.94 13.17
N SER A 10 -2.43 22.11 12.28
CA SER A 10 -1.03 22.33 12.67
C SER A 10 -0.52 23.56 11.95
N LEU A 11 -0.45 24.65 12.72
CA LEU A 11 0.30 25.86 12.44
C LEU A 11 1.77 25.47 12.19
N GLY A 12 2.24 25.59 10.95
CA GLY A 12 3.67 25.68 10.60
C GLY A 12 4.57 24.47 10.86
N ARG A 13 4.07 23.36 11.44
CA ARG A 13 4.89 22.18 11.75
C ARG A 13 4.46 20.96 10.93
N GLN A 14 5.45 20.26 10.37
CA GLN A 14 5.26 19.01 9.63
C GLN A 14 4.40 18.02 10.43
N ARG A 15 3.31 17.54 9.82
CA ARG A 15 2.43 16.53 10.45
C ARG A 15 3.01 15.15 10.17
N ARG A 16 3.07 14.30 11.21
CA ARG A 16 3.59 12.94 11.10
C ARG A 16 2.44 11.95 11.15
N ILE A 17 2.35 11.06 10.17
CA ILE A 17 1.27 10.10 10.02
C ILE A 17 1.85 8.69 9.95
N ALA A 18 1.35 7.80 10.80
CA ALA A 18 1.63 6.37 10.72
C ALA A 18 0.44 5.66 10.08
N VAL A 19 0.68 4.94 8.99
CA VAL A 19 -0.29 4.04 8.37
C VAL A 19 0.04 2.62 8.81
N VAL A 20 -0.89 1.93 9.47
CA VAL A 20 -0.69 0.57 9.97
C VAL A 20 -1.46 -0.42 9.09
N GLY A 21 -0.74 -1.34 8.46
CA GLY A 21 -1.22 -2.27 7.44
C GLY A 21 -0.92 -1.77 6.03
N GLY A 22 -0.08 -2.49 5.30
CA GLY A 22 0.30 -2.30 3.89
C GLY A 22 -0.58 -3.07 2.91
N GLY A 23 -1.82 -3.40 3.29
CA GLY A 23 -2.83 -3.92 2.37
C GLY A 23 -3.37 -2.85 1.42
N ALA A 24 -4.29 -3.24 0.53
CA ALA A 24 -4.89 -2.33 -0.46
C ALA A 24 -5.39 -1.00 0.13
N ALA A 25 -6.09 -1.05 1.27
CA ALA A 25 -6.60 0.14 1.93
C ALA A 25 -5.49 1.06 2.47
N GLY A 26 -4.45 0.49 3.10
CA GLY A 26 -3.35 1.27 3.65
C GLY A 26 -2.49 1.90 2.56
N CYS A 27 -2.18 1.15 1.49
CA CYS A 27 -1.49 1.68 0.32
C CYS A 27 -2.31 2.80 -0.36
N ALA A 28 -3.62 2.63 -0.50
CA ALA A 28 -4.50 3.66 -1.07
C ALA A 28 -4.55 4.93 -0.19
N ALA A 29 -4.64 4.77 1.13
CA ALA A 29 -4.63 5.89 2.07
C ALA A 29 -3.29 6.65 2.03
N LEU A 30 -2.17 5.92 2.06
CA LEU A 30 -0.84 6.52 1.92
C LEU A 30 -0.71 7.26 0.60
N TYR A 31 -1.15 6.66 -0.50
CA TYR A 31 -1.11 7.27 -1.82
C TYR A 31 -1.93 8.56 -1.85
N ALA A 32 -3.16 8.55 -1.35
CA ALA A 32 -4.00 9.74 -1.29
C ALA A 32 -3.38 10.86 -0.43
N LEU A 33 -2.78 10.52 0.71
CA LEU A 33 -2.08 11.48 1.57
C LEU A 33 -0.81 12.04 0.91
N ALA A 34 -0.06 11.19 0.19
CA ALA A 34 1.14 11.61 -0.52
C ALA A 34 0.86 12.57 -1.68
N GLN A 35 -0.36 12.52 -2.24
CA GLN A 35 -0.82 13.44 -3.29
C GLN A 35 -1.37 14.77 -2.74
N SER A 36 -1.43 14.95 -1.43
CA SER A 36 -1.87 16.23 -0.85
C SER A 36 -0.74 17.26 -0.90
N GLU A 37 -1.09 18.53 -1.05
CA GLU A 37 -0.16 19.67 -0.95
C GLU A 37 0.29 19.96 0.50
N ASP A 38 -0.13 19.12 1.45
CA ASP A 38 0.20 19.27 2.87
C ASP A 38 1.65 18.82 3.15
N ASN A 39 2.30 19.51 4.09
CA ASN A 39 3.65 19.16 4.53
C ASN A 39 3.62 17.97 5.50
N LEU A 40 3.53 16.76 4.95
CA LEU A 40 3.36 15.50 5.68
C LEU A 40 4.63 14.64 5.68
N HIS A 41 4.92 14.02 6.82
CA HIS A 41 5.87 12.92 6.93
C HIS A 41 5.08 11.63 7.23
N ILE A 42 5.04 10.72 6.26
CA ILE A 42 4.22 9.51 6.32
C ILE A 42 5.13 8.29 6.48
N THR A 43 4.75 7.35 7.34
CA THR A 43 5.43 6.06 7.51
C THR A 43 4.41 4.93 7.44
N LEU A 44 4.66 3.94 6.58
CA LEU A 44 3.86 2.71 6.48
C LEU A 44 4.49 1.61 7.33
N PHE A 45 3.68 0.94 8.14
CA PHE A 45 4.06 -0.24 8.90
C PHE A 45 3.25 -1.43 8.39
N GLU A 46 3.95 -2.49 7.96
CA GLU A 46 3.36 -3.77 7.55
C GLU A 46 4.06 -4.88 8.35
N ALA A 47 3.28 -5.88 8.78
CA ALA A 47 3.79 -7.01 9.56
C ALA A 47 4.44 -8.07 8.66
N ALA A 48 3.94 -8.22 7.43
CA ALA A 48 4.51 -9.11 6.43
C ALA A 48 5.80 -8.55 5.81
N ALA A 49 6.59 -9.43 5.19
CA ALA A 49 7.80 -9.04 4.46
C ALA A 49 7.50 -8.28 3.15
N GLN A 50 6.25 -8.28 2.70
CA GLN A 50 5.79 -7.67 1.46
C GLN A 50 4.49 -6.90 1.68
N VAL A 51 4.30 -5.81 0.93
CA VAL A 51 3.04 -5.08 0.87
C VAL A 51 2.02 -5.82 0.01
N GLY A 52 0.74 -5.53 0.20
CA GLY A 52 -0.38 -6.12 -0.55
C GLY A 52 -1.46 -6.70 0.36
N GLY A 53 -1.11 -7.14 1.56
CA GLY A 53 -2.04 -7.79 2.48
C GLY A 53 -2.66 -9.02 1.83
N HIS A 54 -3.99 -9.05 1.68
CA HIS A 54 -4.68 -10.16 1.01
C HIS A 54 -4.49 -10.19 -0.52
N ALA A 55 -3.95 -9.14 -1.14
CA ALA A 55 -3.62 -9.12 -2.56
C ALA A 55 -2.29 -9.84 -2.81
N HIS A 56 -2.26 -11.15 -2.57
CA HIS A 56 -1.07 -11.99 -2.67
C HIS A 56 -1.03 -12.74 -4.00
N THR A 57 -0.03 -12.43 -4.82
CA THR A 57 0.23 -13.14 -6.07
C THR A 57 1.15 -14.32 -5.80
N VAL A 58 0.74 -15.52 -6.19
CA VAL A 58 1.58 -16.71 -6.16
C VAL A 58 1.99 -17.08 -7.57
N GLU A 59 3.25 -17.48 -7.70
CA GLU A 59 3.71 -18.14 -8.91
C GLU A 59 3.11 -19.56 -8.97
N VAL A 60 2.61 -19.94 -10.16
CA VAL A 60 2.02 -21.26 -10.37
C VAL A 60 2.70 -21.93 -11.57
N CYS A 61 3.31 -23.09 -11.33
CA CYS A 61 3.81 -23.95 -12.41
C CYS A 61 2.65 -24.73 -13.02
N LEU A 62 2.36 -24.48 -14.30
CA LEU A 62 1.37 -25.28 -15.02
C LEU A 62 2.06 -26.49 -15.65
N ARG A 63 1.59 -27.70 -15.28
CA ARG A 63 1.97 -28.92 -15.98
C ARG A 63 1.20 -29.02 -17.29
N THR A 64 1.86 -28.72 -18.40
CA THR A 64 1.32 -28.97 -19.73
C THR A 64 1.63 -30.39 -20.18
N GLN A 65 0.72 -31.04 -20.92
CA GLN A 65 0.90 -32.43 -21.38
C GLN A 65 2.13 -32.61 -22.30
N SER A 66 2.63 -31.52 -22.89
CA SER A 66 3.91 -31.46 -23.57
C SER A 66 4.99 -31.02 -22.59
N ARG A 67 5.83 -31.97 -22.15
CA ARG A 67 6.98 -31.86 -21.24
C ARG A 67 7.80 -30.54 -21.30
N VAL A 68 7.24 -29.45 -20.79
CA VAL A 68 7.90 -28.20 -20.39
C VAL A 68 7.09 -27.63 -19.23
N ASP A 69 7.71 -27.53 -18.05
CA ASP A 69 7.11 -26.85 -16.91
C ASP A 69 7.16 -25.34 -17.20
N ALA A 70 6.01 -24.74 -17.48
CA ALA A 70 5.90 -23.30 -17.64
C ALA A 70 5.72 -22.68 -16.25
N CYS A 71 6.83 -22.17 -15.70
CA CYS A 71 6.86 -21.36 -14.49
C CYS A 71 6.92 -19.88 -14.92
N GLY A 72 6.07 -19.03 -14.37
CA GLY A 72 6.15 -17.59 -14.59
C GLY A 72 5.28 -16.82 -13.60
N VAL A 73 5.89 -15.98 -12.76
CA VAL A 73 6.34 -14.59 -13.03
C VAL A 73 7.57 -14.39 -12.13
N GLU A 74 8.64 -13.77 -12.65
CA GLU A 74 10.01 -13.70 -12.08
C GLU A 74 10.17 -13.78 -10.54
#